data_AF-A0A9J5YEK6-F1
#
_entry.id   AF-A0A9J5YEK6-F1
#
_cell.length_a   1.000
_cell.length_b   1.000
_cell.length_c   1.000
_cell.angle_alpha   90.00
_cell.angle_beta   90.00
_cell.angle_gamma   90.00
#
_symmetry.space_group_name_H-M   'P 1'
#
loop_
_entity.id
_entity.type
_entity.pdbx_description
1 polymer ?
#
loop_
_entity_poly.entity_id
_entity_poly.type
_entity_poly.pdbx_seq_one_letter_code
_entity_poly.pdbx_strand_id
1 'polypeptide(L)'
;MKSFTMLFIFSMTIFFTLFDHSLGMIFLSDAYEIILSIRTFTTNDVCANISCANLALFHWPASSMPRDCVCTAAGSNQSLCTCQIRC
;
A
#
# COMPACT_ATOMS: atom_id res chain seq x y z
N MET A 1 16.92 42.70 5.79
CA MET A 1 17.19 41.26 5.52
C MET A 1 16.17 40.36 6.23
N LYS A 2 14.86 40.64 6.13
CA LYS A 2 13.81 39.97 6.94
C LYS A 2 12.72 39.27 6.11
N SER A 3 12.71 39.52 4.79
CA SER A 3 11.74 38.95 3.84
C SER A 3 12.22 37.64 3.19
N PHE A 4 13.53 37.51 2.93
CA PHE A 4 14.11 36.30 2.32
C PHE A 4 13.98 35.05 3.19
N THR A 5 14.06 35.20 4.52
CA THR A 5 13.97 34.06 5.46
C THR A 5 12.59 33.41 5.43
N MET A 6 11.51 34.21 5.29
CA MET A 6 10.14 33.68 5.20
C MET A 6 9.91 32.90 3.89
N LEU A 7 10.44 33.41 2.77
CA LEU A 7 10.41 32.72 1.48
C LEU A 7 11.14 31.37 1.53
N PHE A 8 12.27 31.33 2.23
CA PHE A 8 13.04 30.09 2.41
C PHE A 8 12.29 29.05 3.23
N ILE A 9 11.64 29.47 4.33
CA ILE A 9 10.85 28.56 5.17
C ILE A 9 9.65 28.03 4.40
N PHE A 10 8.96 28.89 3.64
CA PHE A 10 7.80 28.49 2.84
C PHE A 10 8.19 27.50 1.73
N SER A 11 9.33 27.75 1.06
CA SER A 11 9.87 26.85 0.05
C SER A 11 10.27 25.49 0.63
N MET A 12 10.87 25.46 1.83
CA MET A 12 11.23 24.21 2.50
C MET A 12 9.98 23.42 2.89
N THR A 13 8.95 24.06 3.46
CA THR A 13 7.71 23.38 3.84
C THR A 13 6.98 22.76 2.66
N ILE A 14 6.99 23.40 1.48
CA ILE A 14 6.39 22.82 0.26
C ILE A 14 7.20 21.61 -0.23
N PHE A 15 8.52 21.66 -0.11
CA PHE A 15 9.39 20.53 -0.45
C PHE A 15 9.11 19.34 0.48
N PHE A 16 8.99 19.57 1.79
CA PHE A 16 8.65 18.50 2.72
C PHE A 16 7.24 17.95 2.47
N THR A 17 6.21 18.77 2.25
CA THR A 17 4.85 18.24 2.02
C THR A 17 4.67 17.48 0.70
N LEU A 18 5.44 17.81 -0.34
CA LEU A 18 5.47 17.05 -1.60
C LEU A 18 6.23 15.73 -1.48
N PHE A 19 7.30 15.69 -0.67
CA PHE A 19 8.09 14.47 -0.49
C PHE A 19 7.54 13.54 0.62
N ASP A 20 6.87 14.06 1.65
CA ASP A 20 6.31 13.26 2.75
C ASP A 20 5.19 12.32 2.25
N HIS A 21 4.37 12.79 1.30
CA HIS A 21 3.37 11.94 0.66
C HIS A 21 3.95 10.84 -0.25
N SER A 22 5.17 11.03 -0.75
CA SER A 22 5.86 10.03 -1.59
C SER A 22 6.70 9.06 -0.75
N LEU A 23 7.17 9.48 0.43
CA LEU A 23 8.02 8.69 1.31
C LEU A 23 7.24 7.80 2.29
N GLY A 24 5.99 8.16 2.62
CA GLY A 24 5.10 7.33 3.45
C GLY A 24 4.72 5.97 2.85
N MET A 25 4.97 5.75 1.55
CA MET A 25 4.76 4.45 0.89
C MET A 25 6.06 3.67 0.62
N ILE A 26 7.23 4.23 0.89
CA ILE A 26 8.52 3.63 0.50
C ILE A 26 9.39 3.25 1.71
N PHE A 27 9.10 3.77 2.92
CA PHE A 27 9.92 3.53 4.13
C PHE A 27 9.44 2.40 5.06
N LEU A 28 8.67 1.44 4.55
CA LEU A 28 8.38 0.17 5.26
C LEU A 28 9.10 -1.05 4.64
N SER A 29 9.99 -0.84 3.67
CA SER A 29 10.69 -1.91 2.94
C SER A 29 12.22 -1.90 3.13
N ASP A 30 12.73 -1.39 4.26
CA ASP A 30 14.16 -1.22 4.49
C ASP A 30 14.83 -2.36 5.30
N ALA A 31 14.35 -3.61 5.21
CA ALA A 31 15.01 -4.70 5.95
C ALA A 31 14.92 -6.13 5.37
N TYR A 32 14.29 -6.38 4.21
CA TYR A 32 14.45 -7.69 3.57
C TYR A 32 14.22 -7.63 2.06
N GLU A 33 15.30 -7.87 1.35
CA GLU A 33 15.50 -7.79 -0.10
C GLU A 33 14.66 -8.85 -0.83
N ILE A 34 13.39 -8.52 -1.02
CA ILE A 34 12.46 -9.16 -1.91
C ILE A 34 11.65 -8.01 -2.51
N ILE A 35 11.57 -7.91 -3.83
CA ILE A 35 10.62 -7.01 -4.48
C ILE A 35 9.21 -7.54 -4.19
N LEU A 36 8.68 -7.20 -3.02
CA LEU A 36 7.32 -7.50 -2.61
C LEU A 36 6.46 -6.37 -3.15
N SER A 37 5.75 -6.63 -4.24
CA SER A 37 4.74 -5.70 -4.73
C SER A 37 3.45 -5.91 -3.97
N ILE A 38 2.75 -4.83 -3.62
CA ILE A 38 1.44 -4.91 -2.99
C ILE A 38 0.39 -4.95 -4.09
N ARG A 39 -0.52 -5.92 -4.03
CA ARG A 39 -1.62 -6.04 -4.98
C ARG A 39 -2.95 -6.22 -4.24
N THR A 40 -3.98 -5.59 -4.76
CA THR A 40 -5.30 -5.54 -4.13
C THR A 40 -6.40 -6.03 -5.08
N PHE A 41 -7.45 -6.62 -4.53
CA PHE A 41 -8.68 -6.94 -5.26
C PHE A 41 -9.89 -6.91 -4.33
N THR A 42 -11.07 -6.66 -4.87
CA THR A 42 -12.32 -6.67 -4.13
C THR A 42 -13.06 -7.99 -4.29
N THR A 43 -13.84 -8.37 -3.28
CA THR A 43 -14.62 -9.61 -3.28
C THR A 43 -15.98 -9.37 -2.62
N ASN A 44 -17.02 -10.02 -3.15
CA ASN A 44 -18.41 -9.88 -2.73
C ASN A 44 -18.74 -10.78 -1.53
N ASP A 45 -17.97 -10.62 -0.47
CA ASP A 45 -18.22 -11.28 0.81
C ASP A 45 -17.50 -10.50 1.92
N VAL A 46 -17.74 -10.86 3.17
CA VAL A 46 -17.10 -10.25 4.34
C VAL A 46 -15.81 -11.00 4.72
N CYS A 47 -14.85 -10.28 5.30
CA CYS A 47 -13.56 -10.84 5.70
C CYS A 47 -13.64 -12.05 6.64
N ALA A 48 -14.76 -12.22 7.35
CA ALA A 48 -14.98 -13.38 8.21
C ALA A 48 -15.25 -14.68 7.43
N ASN A 49 -15.70 -14.59 6.18
CA ASN A 49 -16.13 -15.74 5.38
C ASN A 49 -15.16 -16.07 4.23
N ILE A 50 -14.11 -15.26 4.04
CA ILE A 50 -13.17 -15.42 2.93
C ILE A 50 -11.73 -15.57 3.39
N SER A 51 -10.95 -16.28 2.58
CA SER A 51 -9.49 -16.28 2.67
C SER A 51 -8.92 -15.53 1.47
N CYS A 52 -8.41 -14.32 1.71
CA CYS A 52 -7.79 -13.48 0.68
C CYS A 52 -6.62 -14.19 -0.02
N ALA A 53 -5.85 -15.00 0.72
CA ALA A 53 -4.73 -15.77 0.14
C ALA A 53 -5.22 -16.81 -0.87
N ASN A 54 -6.30 -17.53 -0.55
CA ASN A 54 -6.87 -18.52 -1.46
C ASN A 54 -7.49 -17.86 -2.70
N LEU A 55 -8.24 -16.77 -2.50
CA LEU A 55 -8.83 -16.00 -3.61
C LEU A 55 -7.76 -15.38 -4.52
N ALA A 56 -6.67 -14.89 -3.95
CA ALA A 56 -5.55 -14.34 -4.71
C ALA A 56 -4.90 -15.37 -5.65
N LEU A 57 -4.84 -16.65 -5.26
CA LEU A 57 -4.34 -17.72 -6.13
C LEU A 57 -5.18 -17.94 -7.38
N PHE A 58 -6.48 -17.62 -7.34
CA PHE A 58 -7.36 -17.66 -8.51
C PHE A 58 -7.34 -16.37 -9.31
N HIS A 59 -7.03 -15.25 -8.66
CA HIS A 59 -7.07 -13.94 -9.29
C HIS A 59 -5.75 -13.55 -9.98
N TRP A 60 -4.62 -14.11 -9.52
CA TRP A 60 -3.28 -13.75 -9.99
C TRP A 60 -2.59 -14.93 -10.66
N PRO A 61 -1.66 -14.65 -11.60
CA PRO A 61 -0.85 -15.69 -12.21
C PRO A 61 0.01 -16.40 -11.14
N ALA A 62 0.34 -17.67 -11.39
CA ALA A 62 1.14 -18.50 -10.46
C ALA A 62 2.52 -17.91 -10.12
N SER A 63 3.06 -17.02 -10.97
CA SER A 63 4.28 -16.26 -10.71
C SER A 63 4.14 -15.25 -9.56
N SER A 64 2.92 -14.80 -9.26
CA SER A 64 2.61 -13.80 -8.25
C SER A 64 2.02 -14.46 -7.00
N MET A 65 2.85 -15.28 -6.33
CA MET A 65 2.39 -16.03 -5.17
C MET A 65 2.09 -15.07 -4.00
N PRO A 66 0.84 -15.06 -3.50
CA PRO A 66 0.43 -14.18 -2.41
C PRO A 66 1.11 -14.56 -1.09
N ARG A 67 1.58 -13.54 -0.39
CA ARG A 67 2.12 -13.57 0.97
C ARG A 67 1.47 -12.44 1.76
N ASP A 68 1.34 -12.64 3.07
CA ASP A 68 0.91 -11.61 4.01
C ASP A 68 -0.35 -10.85 3.55
N CYS A 69 -1.43 -11.60 3.36
CA CYS A 69 -2.72 -11.05 2.95
C CYS A 69 -3.49 -10.45 4.13
N VAL A 70 -3.95 -9.21 3.96
CA VAL A 70 -4.84 -8.49 4.86
C VAL A 70 -6.20 -8.33 4.19
N CYS A 71 -7.25 -8.58 4.95
CA CYS A 71 -8.63 -8.31 4.52
C CYS A 71 -9.18 -7.09 5.24
N THR A 72 -9.74 -6.14 4.51
CA THR A 72 -10.43 -4.96 5.06
C THR A 72 -11.87 -4.89 4.55
N ALA A 73 -12.79 -4.40 5.38
CA ALA A 73 -14.18 -4.21 4.96
C ALA A 73 -14.26 -3.04 3.96
N ALA A 74 -14.89 -3.28 2.80
CA ALA A 74 -15.07 -2.30 1.73
C ALA A 74 -16.55 -1.90 1.52
N GLY A 75 -17.49 -2.62 2.16
CA GLY A 75 -18.92 -2.34 2.11
C GLY A 75 -19.74 -3.37 2.92
N SER A 76 -21.07 -3.26 2.89
CA SER A 76 -22.00 -4.09 3.68
C SER A 76 -21.82 -5.60 3.46
N ASN A 77 -21.42 -6.00 2.25
CA ASN A 77 -21.08 -7.39 1.86
C ASN A 77 -19.88 -7.41 0.91
N GLN A 78 -18.93 -6.49 1.12
CA GLN A 78 -17.75 -6.39 0.29
C GLN A 78 -16.50 -6.26 1.14
N SER A 79 -15.45 -6.92 0.69
CA SER A 79 -14.13 -6.85 1.30
C SER A 79 -13.07 -6.52 0.25
N LEU A 80 -12.05 -5.82 0.71
CA LEU A 80 -10.84 -5.52 -0.03
C LEU A 80 -9.72 -6.41 0.51
N CYS A 81 -9.22 -7.29 -0.35
CA CYS A 81 -8.06 -8.11 -0.08
C CYS A 81 -6.81 -7.38 -0.56
N THR A 82 -5.82 -7.26 0.31
CA THR A 82 -4.51 -6.67 0.02
C THR A 82 -3.46 -7.71 0.35
N CYS A 83 -2.65 -8.15 -0.62
CA CYS A 83 -1.55 -9.08 -0.34
C CYS A 83 -0.25 -8.56 -0.92
N GLN A 84 0.85 -9.00 -0.32
CA GLN A 84 2.17 -8.86 -0.89
C GLN A 84 2.41 -10.01 -1.89
N ILE A 85 3.03 -9.72 -3.02
CA ILE A 85 3.43 -10.72 -4.02
C ILE A 85 4.91 -10.57 -4.31
N ARG A 86 5.58 -11.69 -4.57
CA ARG A 86 6.86 -11.62 -5.26
C ARG A 86 6.59 -11.31 -6.74
N CYS A 87 7.24 -10.27 -7.25
CA CYS A 87 7.28 -9.95 -8.67
C CYS A 87 8.52 -10.55 -9.33
#